data_AF-A0A9N7KX63-F1
#
_entry.id   AF-A0A9N7KX63-F1
#
_cell.length_a   1.000
_cell.length_b   1.000
_cell.length_c   1.000
_cell.angle_alpha   90.00
_cell.angle_beta   90.00
_cell.angle_gamma   90.00
#
_symmetry.space_group_name_H-M   'P 1'
#
loop_
_entity.id
_entity.type
_entity.pdbx_description
1 polymer ?
#
loop_
_entity_poly.entity_id
_entity_poly.type
_entity_poly.pdbx_seq_one_letter_code
_entity_poly.pdbx_strand_id
1 'polypeptide(L)'
;MDYLKLVSSRAQECVRNAPVIVLGSGASAAHGIPGMNPLGETLVASAPPGTAEHRDLASWDDFCEKLKETDLESALTQVHLTETMTRHVVTTTWEYLNPFDVNVFDQVVANRRVLPLSRLFSHLFDSTHSTIHVVTPNYDRIAEYAAEAAGCSGSASGTKGISRFRKSHFSCARARSSSVI
;
A
#
# COMPACT_ATOMS: atom_id res chain seq x y z
N MET A 1 -10.28 -1.17 39.92
CA MET A 1 -9.30 -1.59 38.90
C MET A 1 -9.04 -0.41 37.98
N ASP A 2 -7.78 -0.08 37.75
CA ASP A 2 -7.37 1.08 36.98
C ASP A 2 -7.18 0.68 35.51
N TYR A 3 -8.26 0.72 34.72
CA TYR A 3 -8.29 0.26 33.33
C TYR A 3 -7.25 0.96 32.45
N LEU A 4 -6.94 2.24 32.73
CA LEU A 4 -5.92 3.00 32.00
C LEU A 4 -4.52 2.41 32.19
N LYS A 5 -4.19 1.95 33.41
CA LYS A 5 -2.92 1.28 33.66
C LYS A 5 -2.80 -0.05 32.92
N LEU A 6 -3.90 -0.81 32.86
CA LEU A 6 -3.94 -2.09 32.13
C LEU A 6 -3.75 -1.89 30.62
N VAL A 7 -4.45 -0.92 30.02
CA VAL A 7 -4.32 -0.62 28.59
C VAL A 7 -2.91 -0.11 28.27
N SER A 8 -2.39 0.79 29.10
CA SER A 8 -1.05 1.35 28.91
C SER A 8 0.04 0.28 29.02
N SER A 9 -0.04 -0.63 29.99
CA SER A 9 0.93 -1.71 30.15
C SER A 9 0.90 -2.68 28.96
N ARG A 10 -0.29 -3.04 28.47
CA ARG A 10 -0.43 -3.88 27.27
C ARG A 10 0.10 -3.22 26.02
N ALA A 11 -0.15 -1.92 25.83
CA ALA A 11 0.39 -1.18 24.70
C ALA A 11 1.93 -1.14 24.75
N GLN A 12 2.50 -0.87 25.93
CA GLN A 12 3.95 -0.87 26.12
C GLN A 12 4.58 -2.25 25.86
N GLU A 13 3.95 -3.33 26.35
CA GLU A 13 4.40 -4.70 26.10
C GLU A 13 4.38 -5.03 24.60
N CYS A 14 3.32 -4.66 23.90
CA CYS A 14 3.19 -4.85 22.46
C CYS A 14 4.32 -4.13 21.72
N VAL A 15 4.50 -2.82 21.95
CA VAL A 15 5.54 -1.99 21.31
C VAL A 15 6.94 -2.50 21.63
N ARG A 16 7.20 -2.92 22.88
CA ARG A 16 8.49 -3.48 23.31
C ARG A 16 8.87 -4.73 22.51
N ASN A 17 7.91 -5.51 22.03
CA ASN A 17 8.16 -6.74 21.29
C ASN A 17 8.27 -6.54 19.76
N ALA A 18 8.33 -5.30 19.25
CA ALA A 18 8.34 -4.98 17.81
C ALA A 18 7.29 -5.77 17.03
N PRO A 19 5.99 -5.44 17.24
CA PRO A 19 4.91 -6.20 16.65
C PRO A 19 4.94 -6.05 15.13
N VAL A 20 4.29 -6.99 14.44
CA VAL A 20 3.97 -6.79 13.02
C VAL A 20 2.97 -5.65 12.92
N ILE A 21 3.30 -4.64 12.12
CA ILE A 21 2.43 -3.49 11.87
C ILE A 21 1.55 -3.79 10.67
N VAL A 22 0.23 -3.79 10.87
CA VAL A 22 -0.74 -3.89 9.77
C VAL A 22 -1.21 -2.48 9.40
N LEU A 23 -0.83 -2.02 8.21
CA LEU A 23 -1.13 -0.68 7.73
C LEU A 23 -2.32 -0.74 6.77
N GLY A 24 -3.50 -0.31 7.23
CA GLY A 24 -4.70 -0.23 6.39
C GLY A 24 -4.80 1.07 5.59
N SER A 25 -5.82 1.19 4.74
CA SER A 25 -6.11 2.35 3.90
C SER A 25 -6.27 3.68 4.67
N GLY A 26 -6.68 3.61 5.94
CA GLY A 26 -6.78 4.79 6.80
C GLY A 26 -5.45 5.53 7.02
N ALA A 27 -4.31 4.83 6.94
CA ALA A 27 -3.00 5.47 7.05
C ALA A 27 -2.70 6.38 5.86
N SER A 28 -3.04 5.93 4.66
CA SER A 28 -2.85 6.67 3.40
C SER A 28 -3.87 7.79 3.27
N ALA A 29 -5.12 7.52 3.65
CA ALA A 29 -6.20 8.52 3.65
C ALA A 29 -5.90 9.71 4.57
N ALA A 30 -5.25 9.48 5.71
CA ALA A 30 -4.81 10.56 6.61
C ALA A 30 -3.81 11.55 5.97
N HIS A 31 -3.18 11.15 4.86
CA HIS A 31 -2.24 11.97 4.08
C HIS A 31 -2.80 12.40 2.72
N GLY A 32 -4.12 12.26 2.52
CA GLY A 32 -4.81 12.74 1.33
C GLY A 32 -4.76 11.79 0.13
N ILE A 33 -4.30 10.55 0.30
CA ILE A 33 -4.38 9.53 -0.75
C ILE A 33 -5.83 9.02 -0.83
N PRO A 34 -6.47 9.06 -2.01
CA PRO A 34 -7.85 8.62 -2.17
C PRO A 34 -8.07 7.15 -1.82
N GLY A 35 -9.25 6.85 -1.26
CA GLY A 35 -9.69 5.48 -1.01
C GLY A 35 -10.32 4.80 -2.23
N MET A 36 -10.94 3.64 -1.99
CA MET A 36 -11.54 2.80 -3.04
C MET A 36 -12.75 3.44 -3.74
N ASN A 37 -13.57 4.25 -3.03
CA ASN A 37 -14.77 4.83 -3.66
C ASN A 37 -14.42 5.84 -4.77
N PRO A 38 -13.59 6.88 -4.53
CA PRO A 38 -13.16 7.78 -5.61
C PRO A 38 -12.40 7.07 -6.73
N LEU A 39 -11.65 6.01 -6.41
CA LEU A 39 -10.97 5.20 -7.42
C LEU A 39 -11.98 4.46 -8.31
N GLY A 40 -13.02 3.87 -7.73
CA GLY A 40 -14.10 3.22 -8.49
C GLY A 40 -14.84 4.19 -9.42
N GLU A 41 -15.15 5.40 -8.93
CA GLU A 41 -15.74 6.46 -9.75
C GLU A 41 -14.83 6.85 -10.93
N THR A 42 -13.52 6.99 -10.66
CA THR A 42 -12.52 7.30 -11.69
C THR A 42 -12.41 6.19 -12.73
N LEU A 43 -12.45 4.93 -12.32
CA LEU A 43 -12.43 3.78 -13.23
C LEU A 43 -13.65 3.79 -14.14
N VAL A 44 -14.87 3.97 -13.60
CA VAL A 44 -16.10 4.02 -14.41
C VAL A 44 -16.14 5.21 -15.36
N ALA A 45 -15.56 6.35 -14.96
CA ALA A 45 -15.44 7.52 -15.82
C ALA A 45 -14.35 7.39 -16.91
N SER A 46 -13.45 6.41 -16.78
CA SER A 46 -12.37 6.21 -17.74
C SER A 46 -12.87 5.55 -19.03
N ALA A 47 -12.32 5.97 -20.16
CA ALA A 47 -12.61 5.34 -21.45
C ALA A 47 -11.71 4.10 -21.64
N PRO A 48 -12.26 2.94 -22.01
CA PRO A 48 -11.46 1.79 -22.43
C PRO A 48 -10.48 2.16 -23.56
N PRO A 49 -9.32 1.49 -23.65
CA PRO A 49 -8.34 1.77 -24.67
C PRO A 49 -8.92 1.57 -26.08
N GLY A 50 -8.50 2.39 -27.05
CA GLY A 50 -8.98 2.28 -28.44
C GLY A 50 -8.63 0.96 -29.14
N THR A 51 -7.77 0.14 -28.54
CA THR A 51 -7.44 -1.22 -28.99
C THR A 51 -8.38 -2.29 -28.43
N ALA A 52 -9.37 -1.92 -27.62
CA ALA A 52 -10.30 -2.85 -26.98
C ALA A 52 -11.17 -3.57 -28.02
N GLU A 53 -11.24 -4.88 -27.90
CA GLU A 53 -12.11 -5.71 -28.73
C GLU A 53 -13.51 -5.83 -28.12
N HIS A 54 -14.46 -6.40 -28.86
CA HIS A 54 -15.84 -6.58 -28.38
C HIS A 54 -15.91 -7.34 -27.04
N ARG A 55 -15.07 -8.35 -26.85
CA ARG A 55 -14.95 -9.09 -25.58
C ARG A 55 -14.49 -8.20 -24.42
N ASP A 56 -13.53 -7.32 -24.68
CA ASP A 56 -12.98 -6.42 -23.66
C ASP A 56 -14.08 -5.48 -23.17
N LEU A 57 -14.80 -4.87 -24.12
CA LEU A 57 -15.91 -3.97 -23.83
C LEU A 57 -17.02 -4.67 -23.05
N ALA A 58 -17.42 -5.89 -23.44
CA ALA A 58 -18.42 -6.65 -22.70
C ALA A 58 -17.97 -6.94 -21.26
N SER A 59 -16.71 -7.36 -21.05
CA SER A 59 -16.18 -7.58 -19.70
C SER A 59 -16.09 -6.31 -18.86
N TRP A 60 -15.86 -5.16 -19.52
CA TRP A 60 -15.80 -3.86 -18.88
C TRP A 60 -17.19 -3.38 -18.45
N ASP A 61 -18.20 -3.54 -19.31
CA ASP A 61 -19.58 -3.19 -19.00
C ASP A 61 -20.09 -4.02 -17.81
N ASP A 62 -19.82 -5.34 -17.81
CA ASP A 62 -20.13 -6.21 -16.68
C ASP A 62 -19.48 -5.73 -15.38
N PHE A 63 -18.22 -5.30 -15.45
CA PHE A 63 -17.50 -4.72 -14.31
C PHE A 63 -18.11 -3.40 -13.83
N CYS A 64 -18.43 -2.48 -14.75
CA CYS A 64 -19.04 -1.20 -14.43
C CYS A 64 -20.43 -1.36 -13.82
N GLU A 65 -21.26 -2.26 -14.33
CA GLU A 65 -22.56 -2.57 -13.73
C GLU A 65 -22.38 -3.19 -12.35
N LYS A 66 -21.44 -4.13 -12.20
CA LYS A 66 -21.18 -4.75 -10.90
C LYS A 66 -20.73 -3.73 -9.85
N LEU A 67 -19.88 -2.80 -10.22
CA LEU A 67 -19.38 -1.75 -9.32
C LEU A 67 -20.48 -0.80 -8.83
N LYS A 68 -21.62 -0.69 -9.52
CA LYS A 68 -22.78 0.07 -9.01
C LYS A 68 -23.49 -0.64 -7.86
N GLU A 69 -23.39 -1.97 -7.81
CA GLU A 69 -24.05 -2.80 -6.80
C GLU A 69 -23.17 -3.11 -5.58
N THR A 70 -21.85 -3.06 -5.74
CA THR A 70 -20.88 -3.51 -4.72
C THR A 70 -19.64 -2.62 -4.66
N ASP A 71 -18.74 -2.87 -3.71
CA ASP A 71 -17.48 -2.15 -3.60
C ASP A 71 -16.45 -2.60 -4.67
N LEU A 72 -15.39 -1.80 -4.85
CA LEU A 72 -14.37 -2.05 -5.87
C LEU A 72 -13.65 -3.39 -5.72
N GLU A 73 -13.35 -3.81 -4.49
CA GLU A 73 -12.66 -5.09 -4.25
C GLU A 73 -13.56 -6.27 -4.61
N SER A 74 -14.84 -6.20 -4.21
CA SER A 74 -15.85 -7.18 -4.57
C SER A 74 -16.09 -7.25 -6.08
N ALA A 75 -16.19 -6.12 -6.77
CA ALA A 75 -16.40 -6.07 -8.22
C ALA A 75 -15.22 -6.69 -8.99
N LEU A 76 -13.98 -6.33 -8.64
CA LEU A 76 -12.76 -6.89 -9.26
C LEU A 76 -12.58 -8.39 -8.99
N THR A 77 -13.11 -8.89 -7.88
CA THR A 77 -13.02 -10.32 -7.53
C THR A 77 -14.08 -11.15 -8.25
N GLN A 78 -15.28 -10.58 -8.46
CA GLN A 78 -16.42 -11.31 -9.01
C GLN A 78 -16.50 -11.25 -10.54
N VAL A 79 -15.95 -10.21 -11.18
CA VAL A 79 -15.96 -10.06 -12.63
C VAL A 79 -14.63 -10.49 -13.23
N HIS A 80 -14.69 -11.38 -14.22
CA HIS A 80 -13.52 -11.81 -14.97
C HIS A 80 -13.20 -10.80 -16.08
N LEU A 81 -12.45 -9.75 -15.72
CA LEU A 81 -11.87 -8.82 -16.69
C LEU A 81 -10.91 -9.56 -17.63
N THR A 82 -10.90 -9.16 -18.91
CA THR A 82 -9.84 -9.59 -19.82
C THR A 82 -8.48 -9.03 -19.40
N GLU A 83 -7.41 -9.56 -19.98
CA GLU A 83 -6.06 -9.02 -19.76
C GLU A 83 -5.96 -7.55 -20.17
N THR A 84 -6.61 -7.16 -21.28
CA THR A 84 -6.67 -5.77 -21.74
C THR A 84 -7.34 -4.87 -20.72
N MET A 85 -8.50 -5.28 -20.18
CA MET A 85 -9.21 -4.49 -19.18
C MET A 85 -8.53 -4.50 -17.82
N THR A 86 -7.90 -5.61 -17.43
CA THR A 86 -7.09 -5.68 -16.20
C THR A 86 -5.94 -4.67 -16.28
N ARG A 87 -5.25 -4.58 -17.42
CA ARG A 87 -4.21 -3.58 -17.66
C ARG A 87 -4.75 -2.16 -17.64
N HIS A 88 -5.96 -1.96 -18.17
CA HIS A 88 -6.65 -0.68 -18.12
C HIS A 88 -6.92 -0.24 -16.68
N VAL A 89 -7.42 -1.13 -15.82
CA VAL A 89 -7.61 -0.87 -14.38
C VAL A 89 -6.28 -0.49 -13.72
N VAL A 90 -5.22 -1.26 -13.95
CA VAL A 90 -3.90 -1.00 -13.36
C VAL A 90 -3.36 0.36 -13.79
N THR A 91 -3.45 0.68 -15.08
CA THR A 91 -2.93 1.94 -15.64
C THR A 91 -3.73 3.13 -15.10
N THR A 92 -5.06 3.07 -15.16
CA THR A 92 -5.94 4.12 -14.66
C THR A 92 -5.75 4.34 -13.15
N THR A 93 -5.61 3.26 -12.38
CA THR A 93 -5.35 3.33 -10.93
C THR A 93 -4.03 4.04 -10.64
N TRP A 94 -2.97 3.69 -11.38
CA TRP A 94 -1.67 4.32 -11.24
C TRP A 94 -1.72 5.81 -11.58
N GLU A 95 -2.29 6.17 -12.73
CA GLU A 95 -2.42 7.56 -13.17
C GLU A 95 -3.22 8.41 -12.19
N TYR A 96 -4.28 7.84 -11.61
CA TYR A 96 -5.12 8.52 -10.63
C TYR A 96 -4.41 8.74 -9.29
N LEU A 97 -3.75 7.71 -8.74
CA LEU A 97 -3.16 7.77 -7.40
C LEU A 97 -1.78 8.43 -7.37
N ASN A 98 -1.01 8.34 -8.46
CA ASN A 98 0.39 8.81 -8.50
C ASN A 98 0.57 10.28 -8.11
N PRO A 99 -0.27 11.24 -8.55
CA PRO A 99 -0.15 12.63 -8.10
C PRO A 99 -0.29 12.81 -6.58
N PHE A 100 -1.16 12.03 -5.94
CA PHE A 100 -1.35 12.06 -4.49
C PHE A 100 -0.14 11.46 -3.76
N ASP A 101 0.38 10.34 -4.24
CA ASP A 101 1.58 9.70 -3.69
C ASP A 101 2.81 10.62 -3.81
N VAL A 102 3.03 11.24 -4.98
CA VAL A 102 4.10 12.23 -5.21
C VAL A 102 3.96 13.44 -4.29
N ASN A 103 2.73 13.94 -4.08
CA ASN A 103 2.51 15.04 -3.14
C ASN A 103 2.90 14.67 -1.70
N VAL A 104 2.65 13.43 -1.26
CA VAL A 104 3.13 12.97 0.04
C VAL A 104 4.65 12.86 0.07
N PHE A 105 5.27 12.33 -1.00
CA PHE A 105 6.72 12.29 -1.14
C PHE A 105 7.35 13.67 -0.98
N ASP A 106 6.84 14.68 -1.69
CA ASP A 106 7.34 16.06 -1.62
C ASP A 106 7.24 16.63 -0.19
N GLN A 107 6.14 16.35 0.51
CA GLN A 107 5.96 16.74 1.91
C GLN A 107 6.99 16.06 2.83
N VAL A 108 7.27 14.77 2.62
CA VAL A 108 8.28 14.03 3.40
C VAL A 108 9.68 14.56 3.15
N VAL A 109 10.02 14.90 1.91
CA VAL A 109 11.31 15.52 1.54
C VAL A 109 11.46 16.88 2.23
N ALA A 110 10.42 17.71 2.22
CA ALA A 110 10.42 19.01 2.88
C ALA A 110 10.47 18.89 4.42
N ASN A 111 9.78 17.90 4.99
CA ASN A 111 9.73 17.67 6.42
C ASN A 111 9.60 16.17 6.75
N ARG A 112 10.72 15.57 7.17
CA ARG A 112 10.81 14.16 7.58
C ARG A 112 9.95 13.77 8.78
N ARG A 113 9.26 14.71 9.43
CA ARG A 113 8.34 14.46 10.56
C ARG A 113 6.86 14.47 10.17
N VAL A 114 6.54 14.62 8.88
CA VAL A 114 5.16 14.66 8.39
C VAL A 114 4.39 13.38 8.69
N LEU A 115 5.05 12.22 8.56
CA LEU A 115 4.42 10.92 8.80
C LEU A 115 4.57 10.51 10.27
N PRO A 116 3.47 10.36 11.05
CA PRO A 116 3.55 9.83 12.42
C PRO A 116 4.17 8.44 12.46
N LEU A 117 4.01 7.67 11.38
CA LEU A 117 4.61 6.34 11.20
C LEU A 117 6.14 6.38 11.28
N SER A 118 6.80 7.43 10.80
CA SER A 118 8.25 7.62 10.93
C SER A 118 8.68 7.69 12.39
N ARG A 119 7.90 8.38 13.24
CA ARG A 119 8.19 8.48 14.68
C ARG A 119 8.06 7.13 15.37
N LEU A 120 7.06 6.33 14.98
CA LEU A 120 6.90 4.97 15.48
C LEU A 120 8.09 4.09 15.07
N PHE A 121 8.53 4.17 13.81
CA PHE A 121 9.70 3.43 13.35
C PHE A 121 10.97 3.82 14.09
N SER A 122 11.25 5.12 14.24
CA SER A 122 12.41 5.59 15.01
C SER A 122 12.37 5.03 16.44
N HIS A 123 11.22 5.10 17.11
CA HIS A 123 11.08 4.56 18.47
C HIS A 123 11.32 3.05 18.55
N LEU A 124 10.76 2.28 17.60
CA LEU A 124 10.94 0.83 17.56
C LEU A 124 12.41 0.46 17.29
N PHE A 125 13.12 1.22 16.44
CA PHE A 125 14.53 1.02 16.15
C PHE A 125 15.50 1.58 17.19
N ASP A 126 15.06 2.43 18.12
CA ASP A 126 15.87 2.91 19.24
C ASP A 126 16.03 1.86 20.35
N SER A 127 15.34 0.73 20.22
CA SER A 127 15.50 -0.45 21.06
C SER A 127 16.55 -1.42 20.51
N THR A 128 16.60 -2.66 21.03
CA THR A 128 17.45 -3.74 20.51
C THR A 128 16.97 -4.30 19.17
N HIS A 129 15.86 -3.82 18.64
CA HIS A 129 15.28 -4.33 17.39
C HIS A 129 16.07 -3.85 16.18
N SER A 130 16.47 -4.80 15.34
CA SER A 130 17.18 -4.53 14.08
C SER A 130 16.26 -4.59 12.86
N THR A 131 15.01 -5.07 13.04
CA THR A 131 14.05 -5.31 11.96
C THR A 131 12.63 -4.96 12.43
N ILE A 132 11.85 -4.34 11.53
CA ILE A 132 10.40 -4.13 11.70
C ILE A 132 9.68 -4.73 10.49
N HIS A 133 8.53 -5.35 10.74
CA HIS A 133 7.67 -5.91 9.72
C HIS A 133 6.42 -5.06 9.55
N VAL A 134 6.19 -4.58 8.33
CA VAL A 134 4.97 -3.88 7.94
C VAL A 134 4.26 -4.68 6.86
N VAL A 135 2.97 -4.89 7.06
CA VAL A 135 2.08 -5.56 6.12
C VAL A 135 1.00 -4.57 5.70
N THR A 136 0.84 -4.34 4.40
CA THR A 136 -0.20 -3.44 3.89
C THR A 136 -0.87 -4.03 2.65
N PRO A 137 -2.20 -3.92 2.52
CA PRO A 137 -2.89 -4.21 1.28
C PRO A 137 -2.85 -3.02 0.30
N ASN A 138 -2.32 -1.86 0.71
CA ASN A 138 -2.34 -0.64 -0.09
C ASN A 138 -1.26 -0.64 -1.18
N TYR A 139 -1.49 0.17 -2.21
CA TYR A 139 -0.59 0.32 -3.38
C TYR A 139 0.38 1.51 -3.25
N ASP A 140 0.20 2.37 -2.25
CA ASP A 140 1.03 3.55 -1.99
C ASP A 140 2.35 3.21 -1.28
N ARG A 141 3.23 4.22 -1.18
CA ARG A 141 4.58 4.09 -0.62
C ARG A 141 4.73 4.71 0.77
N ILE A 142 3.64 4.86 1.52
CA ILE A 142 3.66 5.54 2.82
C ILE A 142 4.60 4.86 3.81
N ALA A 143 4.65 3.52 3.84
CA ALA A 143 5.53 2.77 4.72
C ALA A 143 7.02 3.01 4.36
N GLU A 144 7.34 3.03 3.08
CA GLU A 144 8.67 3.29 2.56
C GLU A 144 9.12 4.72 2.87
N TYR A 145 8.27 5.72 2.58
CA TYR A 145 8.53 7.11 2.92
C TYR A 145 8.73 7.29 4.41
N ALA A 146 7.91 6.63 5.22
CA ALA A 146 8.02 6.72 6.67
C ALA A 146 9.35 6.15 7.18
N ALA A 147 9.81 5.03 6.61
CA ALA A 147 11.07 4.41 6.97
C ALA A 147 12.28 5.24 6.54
N GLU A 148 12.27 5.77 5.32
CA GLU A 148 13.35 6.63 4.84
C GLU A 148 13.46 7.91 5.68
N ALA A 149 12.33 8.52 6.01
CA ALA A 149 12.26 9.68 6.89
C ALA A 149 12.76 9.38 8.32
N ALA A 150 12.54 8.14 8.80
CA ALA A 150 13.07 7.64 10.07
C ALA A 150 14.57 7.26 10.02
N GLY A 151 15.24 7.42 8.87
CA GLY A 151 16.65 7.05 8.69
C GLY A 151 16.87 5.53 8.59
N CYS A 152 15.85 4.78 8.19
CA CYS A 152 15.87 3.32 8.08
C CYS A 152 15.87 2.90 6.61
N SER A 153 16.66 1.88 6.26
CA SER A 153 16.62 1.31 4.90
C SER A 153 15.49 0.29 4.79
N GLY A 154 14.58 0.50 3.83
CA GLY A 154 13.50 -0.42 3.51
C GLY A 154 13.83 -1.36 2.36
N SER A 155 13.25 -2.56 2.39
CA SER A 155 13.25 -3.50 1.26
C SER A 155 11.84 -4.05 1.10
N ALA A 156 11.19 -3.71 -0.01
CA ALA A 156 9.92 -4.31 -0.41
C ALA A 156 10.19 -5.65 -1.09
N SER A 157 9.61 -6.74 -0.58
CA SER A 157 9.61 -8.03 -1.28
C SER A 157 8.36 -8.16 -2.15
N GLY A 158 8.58 -8.48 -3.44
CA GLY A 158 7.59 -8.41 -4.50
C GLY A 158 6.31 -9.23 -4.27
N THR A 159 5.21 -8.62 -4.72
CA THR A 159 3.85 -9.16 -4.88
C THR A 159 3.12 -9.51 -3.57
N LYS A 160 2.19 -8.64 -3.19
CA LYS A 160 1.43 -8.58 -1.91
C LYS A 160 2.28 -8.22 -0.67
N GLY A 161 2.73 -6.95 -0.65
CA GLY A 161 2.62 -6.06 0.52
C GLY A 161 3.39 -6.37 1.80
N ILE A 162 4.52 -7.07 1.76
CA ILE A 162 5.41 -7.20 2.92
C ILE A 162 6.69 -6.40 2.69
N SER A 163 6.84 -5.29 3.43
CA SER A 163 8.05 -4.48 3.44
C SER A 163 8.83 -4.75 4.74
N ARG A 164 10.11 -5.12 4.58
CA ARG A 164 11.04 -5.40 5.68
C ARG A 164 12.02 -4.24 5.81
N PHE A 165 12.05 -3.60 6.98
CA PHE A 165 12.94 -2.47 7.25
C PHE A 165 14.08 -2.91 8.17
N ARG A 166 15.34 -2.55 7.85
CA ARG A 166 16.53 -2.85 8.67
C ARG A 166 17.32 -1.59 8.97
N LYS A 167 17.89 -1.50 10.18
CA LYS A 167 18.88 -0.47 10.53
C LYS A 167 20.25 -0.91 9.96
N SER A 168 20.82 -0.10 9.06
CA SER A 168 22.24 -0.06 8.63
C SER A 168 22.84 -0.99 7.56
N HIS A 169 22.13 -1.92 6.87
CA HIS A 169 22.79 -2.72 5.80
C HIS A 169 21.89 -3.05 4.59
N PHE A 170 22.41 -2.70 3.40
CA PHE A 170 21.95 -3.09 2.07
C PHE A 170 22.63 -4.41 1.67
N SER A 171 21.88 -5.42 1.22
CA SER A 171 22.42 -6.62 0.60
C SER A 171 21.48 -7.11 -0.48
N CYS A 172 21.97 -7.07 -1.72
CA CYS A 172 21.36 -7.64 -2.90
C CYS A 172 21.74 -9.12 -3.01
N ALA A 173 20.75 -10.02 -2.99
CA ALA A 173 20.93 -11.41 -3.35
C ALA A 173 19.98 -11.79 -4.49
N ARG A 174 20.56 -12.00 -5.67
CA ARG A 174 19.93 -12.56 -6.88
C ARG A 174 19.83 -14.07 -6.69
N ALA A 175 18.63 -14.61 -6.51
CA ALA A 175 18.43 -16.04 -6.69
C ALA A 175 18.29 -16.30 -8.20
N ARG A 176 19.32 -16.89 -8.80
CA ARG A 176 19.18 -17.59 -10.09
C ARG A 176 18.28 -18.80 -9.83
N SER A 177 17.20 -18.95 -10.59
CA SER A 177 16.73 -20.29 -10.96
C SER A 177 17.03 -20.48 -12.43
N SER A 178 18.05 -21.29 -12.69
CA SER A 178 18.28 -21.93 -13.97
C SER A 178 17.03 -22.74 -14.36
N SER A 179 16.63 -22.63 -15.63
CA SER A 179 15.94 -23.66 -16.43
C SER A 179 14.51 -24.04 -16.00
N VAL A 180 13.51 -23.76 -16.85
CA VAL A 180 12.84 -24.75 -17.73
C VAL A 180 12.33 -25.96 -16.93
N ILE A 181 11.02 -26.01 -16.65
CA ILE A 181 9.97 -26.71 -17.42
C ILE A 181 8.66 -25.97 -17.14
#